data_AF-A0A0F9HV62-F1
#
_entry.id   AF-A0A0F9HV62-F1
#
_cell.length_a   1.000
_cell.length_b   1.000
_cell.length_c   1.000
_cell.angle_alpha   90.00
_cell.angle_beta   90.00
_cell.angle_gamma   90.00
#
_symmetry.space_group_name_H-M   'P 1'
#
loop_
_entity.id
_entity.type
_entity.pdbx_description
1 polymer ?
#
loop_
_entity_poly.entity_id
_entity_poly.type
_entity_poly.pdbx_seq_one_letter_code
_entity_poly.pdbx_strand_id
1 'polypeptide(L)'
;MKTKRILVLSLILVLLIPFTAWAQEQTQTTQKTPIEKIIELVVENNPTLQSQRDLIKEIEEMPAPGSGFIDIEALESVTETGGIQTPLLSMIQLEDIREAMLARKDVLEKARQSYESLKKSLLTELLTNLAELSKLENKERSLTQLQSFLESRAESLTQQVKAGLQQPSTLYDLTERIMNTAMEIENTIEEIKTLKLQTAITIGGNKWKELLQMLDEYKIIL
;
A
#
# COMPACT_ATOMS: atom_id res chain seq x y z
N MET A 1 -59.61 -22.20 -16.76
CA MET A 1 -58.78 -22.47 -17.96
C MET A 1 -57.84 -21.29 -18.14
N LYS A 2 -56.58 -21.40 -17.76
CA LYS A 2 -55.42 -21.86 -18.56
C LYS A 2 -54.78 -20.74 -19.42
N THR A 3 -53.63 -20.23 -18.91
CA THR A 3 -52.35 -19.96 -19.62
C THR A 3 -52.32 -18.84 -20.69
N LYS A 4 -51.31 -17.98 -20.93
CA LYS A 4 -49.82 -17.93 -20.79
C LYS A 4 -49.43 -16.42 -20.76
N ARG A 5 -48.52 -15.87 -19.93
CA ARG A 5 -47.04 -15.92 -19.92
C ARG A 5 -46.35 -15.63 -21.27
N ILE A 6 -45.37 -14.70 -21.22
CA ILE A 6 -44.26 -14.39 -22.18
C ILE A 6 -44.67 -13.28 -23.19
N LEU A 7 -44.08 -12.08 -23.23
CA LEU A 7 -42.66 -11.77 -23.47
C LEU A 7 -42.19 -10.48 -22.77
N VAL A 8 -41.29 -10.67 -21.81
CA VAL A 8 -40.25 -9.72 -21.41
C VAL A 8 -39.17 -9.80 -22.48
N LEU A 9 -39.03 -8.77 -23.33
CA LEU A 9 -37.92 -8.63 -24.29
C LEU A 9 -37.92 -7.24 -24.96
N SER A 10 -37.89 -6.17 -24.16
CA SER A 10 -37.80 -4.79 -24.68
C SER A 10 -36.82 -3.90 -23.89
N LEU A 11 -35.72 -4.46 -23.40
CA LEU A 11 -34.69 -3.67 -22.68
C LEU A 11 -33.26 -3.87 -23.20
N ILE A 12 -33.09 -4.42 -24.40
CA ILE A 12 -31.79 -4.47 -25.07
C ILE A 12 -32.10 -4.18 -26.53
N LEU A 13 -31.32 -3.28 -27.14
CA LEU A 13 -31.25 -3.02 -28.58
C LEU A 13 -31.97 -1.77 -29.14
N VAL A 14 -31.87 -0.58 -28.54
CA VAL A 14 -31.77 0.69 -29.30
C VAL A 14 -31.06 1.74 -28.45
N LEU A 15 -29.72 1.84 -28.55
CA LEU A 15 -28.98 3.11 -28.78
C LEU A 15 -27.48 2.81 -28.85
N LEU A 16 -27.10 2.01 -29.84
CA LEU A 16 -25.76 2.05 -30.43
C LEU A 16 -25.67 3.35 -31.24
N ILE A 17 -25.16 4.42 -30.62
CA ILE A 17 -24.66 5.58 -31.36
C ILE A 17 -23.13 5.48 -31.33
N PRO A 18 -22.45 5.31 -32.48
CA PRO A 18 -21.00 5.43 -32.53
C PRO A 18 -20.69 6.93 -32.52
N PHE A 19 -20.35 7.48 -31.35
CA PHE A 19 -19.66 8.76 -31.29
C PHE A 19 -18.19 8.52 -31.65
N THR A 20 -17.90 8.49 -32.94
CA THR A 20 -16.54 8.65 -33.47
C THR A 20 -16.18 10.14 -33.44
N ALA A 21 -16.02 10.68 -32.23
CA ALA A 21 -15.42 11.99 -32.02
C ALA A 21 -13.95 11.79 -31.62
N TRP A 22 -13.10 11.97 -32.62
CA TRP A 22 -11.70 12.39 -32.54
C TRP A 22 -10.93 11.96 -31.28
N ALA A 23 -10.25 10.82 -31.43
CA ALA A 23 -9.07 10.48 -30.66
C ALA A 23 -7.97 11.51 -30.94
N GLN A 24 -8.01 12.62 -30.21
CA GLN A 24 -6.81 13.33 -29.86
C GLN A 24 -6.28 12.59 -28.62
N GLU A 25 -5.19 11.84 -28.79
CA GLU A 25 -4.37 11.31 -27.70
C GLU A 25 -3.89 12.51 -26.86
N GLN A 26 -4.77 13.01 -26.00
CA GLN A 26 -4.35 13.67 -24.80
C GLN A 26 -3.81 12.55 -23.93
N THR A 27 -2.48 12.47 -23.87
CA THR A 27 -1.76 11.90 -22.75
C THR A 27 -2.23 12.66 -21.51
N GLN A 28 -3.36 12.25 -20.94
CA GLN A 28 -3.71 12.61 -19.58
C GLN A 28 -2.63 11.95 -18.73
N THR A 29 -1.63 12.73 -18.35
CA THR A 29 -0.80 12.42 -17.19
C THR A 29 -1.76 12.34 -16.01
N THR A 30 -2.27 11.14 -15.71
CA THR A 30 -3.09 10.89 -14.53
C THR A 30 -2.25 11.31 -13.33
N GLN A 31 -2.56 12.46 -12.74
CA GLN A 31 -1.82 13.01 -11.63
C GLN A 31 -1.98 12.06 -10.46
N LYS A 32 -0.89 11.35 -10.09
CA LYS A 32 -0.91 10.37 -8.99
C LYS A 32 -1.42 11.03 -7.72
N THR A 33 -2.33 10.36 -7.02
CA THR A 33 -2.83 10.79 -5.71
C THR A 33 -1.69 10.80 -4.68
N PRO A 34 -1.79 11.57 -3.58
CA PRO A 34 -0.78 11.55 -2.53
C PRO A 34 -0.48 10.13 -2.00
N ILE A 35 -1.51 9.29 -1.86
CA ILE A 35 -1.36 7.90 -1.41
C ILE A 35 -0.60 7.07 -2.45
N GLU A 36 -0.92 7.22 -3.74
CA GLU A 36 -0.21 6.50 -4.80
C GLU A 36 1.28 6.87 -4.84
N LYS A 37 1.62 8.15 -4.63
CA LYS A 37 3.01 8.60 -4.55
C LYS A 37 3.75 8.00 -3.34
N ILE A 38 3.08 7.94 -2.19
CA ILE A 38 3.65 7.32 -0.98
C ILE A 38 3.89 5.82 -1.22
N ILE A 39 2.90 5.11 -1.79
CA ILE A 39 3.01 3.68 -2.11
C ILE A 39 4.17 3.41 -3.07
N GLU A 40 4.27 4.18 -4.15
CA GLU A 40 5.35 4.08 -5.14
C GLU A 40 6.71 4.27 -4.46
N LEU A 41 6.86 5.36 -3.70
CA LEU A 41 8.11 5.66 -3.02
C LEU A 41 8.52 4.52 -2.07
N VAL A 42 7.59 3.98 -1.28
CA VAL A 42 7.85 2.88 -0.36
C VAL A 42 8.24 1.59 -1.10
N VAL A 43 7.51 1.20 -2.15
CA VAL A 43 7.78 -0.05 -2.88
C VAL A 43 9.09 0.00 -3.66
N GLU A 44 9.43 1.17 -4.22
CA GLU A 44 10.66 1.34 -4.99
C GLU A 44 11.90 1.41 -4.10
N ASN A 45 11.81 2.03 -2.93
CA ASN A 45 12.97 2.40 -2.11
C ASN A 45 13.14 1.54 -0.84
N ASN A 46 12.28 0.55 -0.64
CA ASN A 46 12.43 -0.37 0.48
C ASN A 46 13.65 -1.30 0.28
N PRO A 47 14.62 -1.33 1.22
CA PRO A 47 15.86 -2.09 1.07
C PRO A 47 15.64 -3.60 1.04
N THR A 48 14.65 -4.12 1.78
CA THR A 48 14.32 -5.54 1.80
C THR A 48 13.73 -5.99 0.47
N LEU A 49 12.82 -5.19 -0.09
CA LEU A 49 12.29 -5.45 -1.44
C LEU A 49 13.39 -5.36 -2.50
N GLN A 50 14.30 -4.39 -2.38
CA GLN A 50 15.42 -4.26 -3.30
C GLN A 50 16.33 -5.49 -3.25
N SER A 51 16.74 -5.92 -2.06
CA SER A 51 17.56 -7.12 -1.89
C SER A 51 16.89 -8.37 -2.49
N GLN A 52 15.56 -8.48 -2.38
CA GLN A 52 14.83 -9.60 -2.97
C GLN A 52 14.76 -9.52 -4.50
N ARG A 53 14.60 -8.32 -5.08
CA ARG A 53 14.69 -8.11 -6.53
C ARG A 53 16.08 -8.46 -7.06
N ASP A 54 17.12 -8.07 -6.34
CA ASP A 54 18.51 -8.37 -6.71
C ASP A 54 18.77 -9.88 -6.71
N LEU A 55 18.27 -10.61 -5.71
CA LEU A 55 18.35 -12.08 -5.68
C LEU A 55 17.63 -12.74 -6.86
N ILE A 56 16.41 -12.31 -7.17
CA ILE A 56 15.65 -12.83 -8.32
C ILE A 56 16.44 -12.59 -9.61
N LYS A 57 16.95 -11.38 -9.78
CA LYS A 57 17.74 -11.00 -10.95
C LYS A 57 19.02 -11.83 -11.05
N GLU A 58 19.75 -12.03 -9.95
CA GLU A 58 20.94 -12.87 -9.90
C GLU A 58 20.63 -14.30 -10.36
N ILE A 59 19.55 -14.90 -9.86
CA ILE A 59 19.11 -16.24 -10.28
C ILE A 59 18.70 -16.28 -11.75
N GLU A 60 18.07 -15.23 -12.28
CA GLU A 60 17.66 -15.16 -13.69
C GLU A 60 18.87 -14.98 -14.63
N GLU A 61 19.87 -14.19 -14.24
CA GLU A 61 21.08 -13.92 -15.03
C GLU A 61 22.09 -15.09 -15.01
N MET A 62 22.00 -15.99 -14.03
CA MET A 62 22.81 -17.21 -14.02
C MET A 62 22.58 -18.05 -15.29
N PRO A 63 23.63 -18.64 -15.91
CA PRO A 63 23.46 -19.56 -17.02
C PRO A 63 22.62 -20.78 -16.60
N ALA A 64 21.76 -21.28 -17.50
CA ALA A 64 20.99 -22.50 -17.24
C ALA A 64 21.95 -23.66 -16.88
N PRO A 65 21.62 -24.51 -15.89
CA PRO A 65 22.40 -25.72 -15.65
C PRO A 65 22.52 -26.53 -16.96
N GLY A 66 23.74 -26.85 -17.35
CA GLY A 66 24.02 -27.52 -18.64
C GLY A 66 24.11 -26.60 -19.86
N SER A 67 23.92 -25.29 -19.72
CA SER A 67 24.14 -24.32 -20.80
C SER A 67 25.56 -24.42 -21.36
N GLY A 68 25.68 -24.58 -22.68
CA GLY A 68 26.94 -24.80 -23.38
C GLY A 68 27.38 -26.27 -23.50
N PHE A 69 26.74 -27.20 -22.79
CA PHE A 69 26.95 -28.65 -22.92
C PHE A 69 25.76 -29.39 -23.52
N ILE A 70 24.57 -28.82 -23.37
CA ILE A 70 23.30 -29.39 -23.79
C ILE A 70 22.47 -28.27 -24.43
N ASP A 71 21.88 -28.55 -25.59
CA ASP A 71 20.80 -27.75 -26.12
C ASP A 71 19.49 -28.16 -25.43
N ILE A 72 19.00 -27.30 -24.53
CA ILE A 72 17.85 -27.58 -23.66
C ILE A 72 16.56 -27.65 -24.49
N GLU A 73 16.45 -26.89 -25.58
CA GLU A 73 15.33 -26.94 -26.52
C GLU A 73 15.34 -28.26 -27.31
N ALA A 74 16.53 -28.76 -27.65
CA ALA A 74 16.67 -30.06 -28.29
C ALA A 74 16.22 -31.20 -27.37
N LEU A 75 16.54 -31.18 -26.07
CA LEU A 75 16.11 -32.23 -25.12
C LEU A 75 14.59 -32.34 -24.94
N GLU A 76 13.86 -31.23 -24.98
CA GLU A 76 12.39 -31.26 -24.95
C GLU A 76 11.79 -31.81 -26.26
N SER A 77 12.51 -31.70 -27.38
CA SER A 77 12.09 -32.18 -28.72
C SER A 77 12.54 -33.61 -29.09
N VAL A 78 13.47 -34.21 -28.33
CA VAL A 78 14.05 -35.56 -28.59
C VAL A 78 13.06 -36.70 -28.32
N THR A 79 11.80 -36.40 -28.07
CA THR A 79 10.72 -37.41 -28.07
C THR A 79 10.29 -37.86 -29.47
N GLU A 80 10.63 -37.17 -30.58
CA GLU A 80 10.03 -37.53 -31.88
C GLU A 80 10.90 -37.75 -33.13
N THR A 81 12.17 -37.36 -33.27
CA THR A 81 12.91 -37.74 -34.50
C THR A 81 14.39 -38.01 -34.29
N GLY A 82 14.80 -39.21 -34.73
CA GLY A 82 16.14 -39.75 -34.59
C GLY A 82 17.22 -38.93 -35.31
N GLY A 83 18.10 -38.35 -34.50
CA GLY A 83 19.40 -37.83 -34.90
C GLY A 83 20.28 -37.81 -33.66
N ILE A 84 21.07 -38.87 -33.46
CA ILE A 84 21.90 -39.03 -32.26
C ILE A 84 23.07 -38.03 -32.34
N GLN A 85 22.87 -36.83 -31.81
CA GLN A 85 23.94 -36.17 -31.07
C GLN A 85 23.86 -36.73 -29.65
N THR A 86 24.55 -37.85 -29.42
CA THR A 86 24.80 -38.31 -28.05
C THR A 86 25.50 -37.18 -27.32
N PRO A 87 24.90 -36.57 -26.27
CA PRO A 87 25.63 -35.64 -25.46
C PRO A 87 26.90 -36.34 -24.94
N LEU A 88 28.03 -35.62 -24.88
CA LEU A 88 29.30 -36.12 -24.32
C LEU A 88 29.21 -36.46 -22.80
N LEU A 89 28.00 -36.52 -22.26
CA LEU A 89 27.67 -36.62 -20.85
C LEU A 89 27.14 -38.02 -20.54
N SER A 90 27.57 -38.56 -19.40
CA SER A 90 27.01 -39.78 -18.82
C SER A 90 25.55 -39.58 -18.36
N MET A 91 24.81 -40.68 -18.22
CA MET A 91 23.43 -40.64 -17.70
C MET A 91 23.34 -39.99 -16.31
N ILE A 92 24.36 -40.17 -15.47
CA ILE A 92 24.43 -39.55 -14.14
C ILE A 92 24.53 -38.03 -14.28
N GLN A 93 25.39 -37.53 -15.18
CA GLN A 93 25.53 -36.09 -15.43
C GLN A 93 24.27 -35.46 -16.02
N LEU A 94 23.49 -36.19 -16.82
CA LEU A 94 22.20 -35.73 -17.33
C LEU A 94 21.17 -35.60 -16.21
N GLU A 95 21.12 -36.56 -15.28
CA GLU A 95 20.23 -36.50 -14.11
C GLU A 95 20.64 -35.36 -13.17
N ASP A 96 21.93 -35.18 -12.90
CA ASP A 96 22.44 -34.07 -12.08
C ASP A 96 22.03 -32.70 -12.66
N ILE A 97 22.09 -32.55 -13.99
CA ILE A 97 21.66 -31.32 -14.68
C ILE A 97 20.15 -31.12 -14.55
N ARG A 98 19.36 -32.19 -14.72
CA ARG A 98 17.90 -32.16 -14.54
C ARG A 98 17.52 -31.74 -13.12
N GLU A 99 18.15 -32.34 -12.11
CA GLU A 99 17.94 -31.98 -10.70
C GLU A 99 18.33 -30.53 -10.44
N ALA A 100 19.46 -30.07 -10.97
CA ALA A 100 19.89 -28.67 -10.85
C ALA A 100 18.90 -27.68 -11.51
N MET A 101 18.31 -28.04 -12.66
CA MET A 101 17.28 -27.21 -13.31
C MET A 101 16.01 -27.13 -12.46
N LEU A 102 15.56 -28.25 -11.89
CA LEU A 102 14.40 -28.29 -11.00
C LEU A 102 14.65 -27.49 -9.72
N ALA A 103 15.83 -27.65 -9.12
CA ALA A 103 16.24 -26.89 -7.94
C ALA A 103 16.29 -25.38 -8.22
N ARG A 104 16.86 -24.96 -9.36
CA ARG A 104 16.88 -23.55 -9.77
C ARG A 104 15.47 -22.99 -9.93
N LYS A 105 14.56 -23.74 -10.58
CA LYS A 105 13.16 -23.32 -10.76
C LYS A 105 12.44 -23.17 -9.42
N ASP A 106 12.61 -24.11 -8.50
CA ASP A 106 12.04 -24.05 -7.16
C ASP A 106 12.56 -22.84 -6.37
N VAL A 107 13.88 -22.58 -6.42
CA VAL A 107 14.48 -21.41 -5.76
C VAL A 107 13.95 -20.10 -6.35
N LEU A 108 13.83 -19.99 -7.67
CA LEU A 108 13.30 -18.79 -8.33
C LEU A 108 11.83 -18.55 -7.98
N GLU A 109 11.01 -19.60 -7.98
CA GLU A 109 9.60 -19.51 -7.62
C GLU A 109 9.44 -19.08 -6.16
N LYS A 110 10.21 -19.69 -5.24
CA LYS A 110 10.24 -19.27 -3.83
C LYS A 110 10.68 -17.82 -3.67
N ALA A 111 11.70 -17.38 -4.42
CA ALA A 111 12.17 -16.00 -4.35
C ALA A 111 11.09 -15.00 -4.82
N ARG A 112 10.33 -15.32 -5.87
CA ARG A 112 9.20 -14.50 -6.35
C ARG A 112 8.05 -14.48 -5.34
N GLN A 113 7.70 -15.62 -4.76
CA GLN A 113 6.68 -15.69 -3.72
C GLN A 113 7.07 -14.89 -2.47
N SER A 114 8.34 -14.99 -2.05
CA SER A 114 8.89 -14.17 -0.97
C SER A 114 8.79 -12.67 -1.28
N TYR A 115 9.12 -12.26 -2.51
CA TYR A 115 8.97 -10.86 -2.94
C TYR A 115 7.54 -10.35 -2.81
N GLU A 116 6.56 -11.09 -3.36
CA GLU A 116 5.16 -10.67 -3.31
C GLU A 116 4.61 -10.68 -1.88
N SER A 117 5.02 -11.64 -1.06
CA SER A 117 4.69 -11.69 0.37
C SER A 117 5.22 -10.47 1.12
N LEU A 118 6.50 -10.13 0.93
CA LEU A 118 7.13 -8.95 1.52
C LEU A 118 6.45 -7.66 1.08
N LYS A 119 6.18 -7.53 -0.22
CA LYS A 119 5.50 -6.36 -0.79
C LYS A 119 4.11 -6.19 -0.18
N LYS A 120 3.34 -7.28 -0.08
CA LYS A 120 2.02 -7.25 0.56
C LYS A 120 2.11 -6.85 2.03
N SER A 121 3.04 -7.44 2.79
CA SER A 121 3.26 -7.10 4.19
C SER A 121 3.57 -5.62 4.37
N LEU A 122 4.49 -5.09 3.56
CA LEU A 122 4.90 -3.69 3.58
C LEU A 122 3.74 -2.74 3.28
N LEU A 123 2.93 -3.06 2.26
CA LEU A 123 1.75 -2.27 1.91
C LEU A 123 0.67 -2.34 2.99
N THR A 124 0.47 -3.50 3.62
CA THR A 124 -0.46 -3.61 4.76
C THR A 124 0.00 -2.75 5.92
N GLU A 125 1.28 -2.81 6.31
CA GLU A 125 1.84 -1.97 7.37
C GLU A 125 1.67 -0.48 7.07
N LEU A 126 2.03 -0.05 5.85
CA LEU A 126 1.84 1.34 5.41
C LEU A 126 0.38 1.78 5.53
N LEU A 127 -0.56 1.01 4.99
CA LEU A 127 -1.98 1.35 5.00
C LEU A 127 -2.56 1.36 6.42
N THR A 128 -2.11 0.45 7.29
CA THR A 128 -2.48 0.44 8.70
C THR A 128 -1.98 1.70 9.41
N ASN A 129 -0.73 2.11 9.18
CA ASN A 129 -0.18 3.33 9.79
C ASN A 129 -0.90 4.58 9.26
N LEU A 130 -1.23 4.65 7.97
CA LEU A 130 -2.02 5.74 7.40
C LEU A 130 -3.44 5.80 7.99
N ALA A 131 -4.07 4.64 8.25
CA ALA A 131 -5.37 4.58 8.89
C ALA A 131 -5.31 5.06 10.35
N GLU A 132 -4.26 4.71 11.10
CA GLU A 132 -4.10 5.19 12.47
C GLU A 132 -3.77 6.69 12.50
N LEU A 133 -2.96 7.20 11.57
CA LEU A 133 -2.76 8.65 11.39
C LEU A 133 -4.09 9.36 11.15
N SER A 134 -4.95 8.80 10.30
CA SER A 134 -6.29 9.35 10.06
C SER A 134 -7.14 9.45 11.31
N LYS A 135 -7.11 8.39 12.11
CA LYS A 135 -7.85 8.35 13.37
C LYS A 135 -7.32 9.38 14.36
N LEU A 136 -6.00 9.55 14.47
CA LEU A 136 -5.39 10.55 15.33
C LEU A 136 -5.66 11.99 14.87
N GLU A 137 -5.56 12.27 13.57
CA GLU A 137 -5.88 13.61 13.01
C GLU A 137 -7.37 13.96 13.23
N ASN A 138 -8.27 13.00 13.08
CA ASN A 138 -9.68 13.22 13.39
C ASN A 138 -9.93 13.45 14.89
N LYS A 139 -9.19 12.75 15.76
CA LYS A 139 -9.23 12.97 17.21
C LYS A 139 -8.73 14.38 17.56
N GLU A 140 -7.59 14.81 17.01
CA GLU A 140 -7.03 16.15 17.22
C GLU A 140 -8.01 17.25 16.80
N ARG A 141 -8.63 17.11 15.61
CA ARG A 141 -9.67 18.04 15.15
C ARG A 141 -10.87 18.10 16.08
N SER A 142 -11.37 16.94 16.52
CA SER A 142 -12.51 16.84 17.44
C SER A 142 -12.21 17.49 18.80
N LEU A 143 -11.02 17.22 19.35
CA LEU A 143 -10.58 17.82 20.62
C LEU A 143 -10.41 19.33 20.49
N THR A 144 -9.84 19.82 19.38
CA THR A 144 -9.70 21.26 19.11
C THR A 144 -11.06 21.95 19.03
N GLN A 145 -12.04 21.33 18.36
CA GLN A 145 -13.41 21.83 18.34
C GLN A 145 -14.03 21.85 19.75
N LEU A 146 -13.85 20.78 20.53
CA LEU A 146 -14.33 20.72 21.91
C LEU A 146 -13.69 21.81 22.77
N GLN A 147 -12.38 22.03 22.68
CA GLN A 147 -11.67 23.07 23.42
C GLN A 147 -12.27 24.45 23.10
N SER A 148 -12.42 24.78 21.82
CA SER A 148 -12.98 26.07 21.40
C SER A 148 -14.40 26.30 21.95
N PHE A 149 -15.22 25.25 22.00
CA PHE A 149 -16.55 25.30 22.59
C PHE A 149 -16.48 25.52 24.11
N LEU A 150 -15.61 24.81 24.81
CA LEU A 150 -15.44 24.94 26.26
C LEU A 150 -14.94 26.33 26.65
N GLU A 151 -14.00 26.89 25.89
CA GLU A 151 -13.47 28.25 26.09
C GLU A 151 -14.56 29.31 25.88
N SER A 152 -15.36 29.19 24.81
CA SER A 152 -16.52 30.06 24.60
C SER A 152 -17.53 29.96 25.75
N ARG A 153 -17.77 28.75 26.25
CA ARG A 153 -18.64 28.53 27.41
C ARG A 153 -18.06 29.14 28.68
N ALA A 154 -16.74 29.12 28.86
CA ALA A 154 -16.08 29.67 30.04
C ALA A 154 -16.27 31.18 30.13
N GLU A 155 -16.22 31.90 29.02
CA GLU A 155 -16.49 33.33 28.98
C GLU A 155 -17.93 33.63 29.44
N SER A 156 -18.91 32.91 28.90
CA SER A 156 -20.32 33.05 29.30
C SER A 156 -20.54 32.70 30.77
N LEU A 157 -19.95 31.59 31.23
CA LEU A 157 -20.08 31.13 32.62
C LEU A 157 -19.44 32.12 33.60
N THR A 158 -18.32 32.74 33.23
CA THR A 158 -17.67 33.79 34.03
C THR A 158 -18.63 34.93 34.34
N GLN A 159 -19.43 35.37 33.36
CA GLN A 159 -20.42 36.43 33.57
C GLN A 159 -21.56 35.97 34.49
N GLN A 160 -22.01 34.71 34.36
CA GLN A 160 -23.06 34.15 35.22
C GLN A 160 -22.59 34.03 36.68
N VAL A 161 -21.33 33.63 36.91
CA VAL A 161 -20.74 33.58 38.25
C VAL A 161 -20.61 34.99 38.84
N LYS A 162 -20.13 35.97 38.06
CA LYS A 162 -20.06 37.39 38.49
C LYS A 162 -21.43 37.97 38.84
N ALA A 163 -22.47 37.55 38.13
CA ALA A 163 -23.85 37.94 38.40
C ALA A 163 -24.51 37.16 39.55
N GLY A 164 -23.81 36.20 40.17
CA GLY A 164 -24.34 35.36 41.25
C GLY A 164 -25.37 34.32 40.80
N LEU A 165 -25.50 34.07 39.49
CA LEU A 165 -26.44 33.11 38.91
C LEU A 165 -25.90 31.67 38.91
N GLN A 166 -24.60 31.51 39.06
CA GLN A 166 -23.89 30.22 39.09
C GLN A 166 -22.84 30.21 40.19
N GLN A 167 -22.49 29.02 40.67
CA GLN A 167 -21.44 28.86 41.69
C GLN A 167 -20.04 28.94 41.07
N PRO A 168 -19.03 29.48 41.80
CA PRO A 168 -17.64 29.48 41.33
C PRO A 168 -17.08 28.09 41.04
N SER A 169 -17.53 27.05 41.75
CA SER A 169 -17.13 25.64 41.53
C SER A 169 -17.34 25.19 40.08
N THR A 170 -18.46 25.58 39.46
CA THR A 170 -18.76 25.23 38.06
C THR A 170 -17.73 25.80 37.08
N LEU A 171 -17.12 26.95 37.41
CA LEU A 171 -16.06 27.55 36.62
C LEU A 171 -14.72 26.81 36.80
N TYR A 172 -14.44 26.31 38.01
CA TYR A 172 -13.29 25.43 38.24
C TYR A 172 -13.42 24.12 37.45
N ASP A 173 -14.57 23.45 37.52
CA ASP A 173 -14.82 22.19 36.78
C ASP A 173 -14.62 22.37 35.27
N LEU A 174 -15.10 23.50 34.72
CA LEU A 174 -14.94 23.82 33.31
C LEU A 174 -13.48 24.09 32.95
N THR A 175 -12.75 24.81 33.82
CA THR A 175 -11.33 25.11 33.61
C THR A 175 -10.47 23.85 33.64
N GLU A 176 -10.73 22.94 34.58
CA GLU A 176 -10.08 21.62 34.63
C GLU A 176 -10.34 20.84 33.34
N ARG A 177 -11.58 20.85 32.84
CA ARG A 177 -11.93 20.18 31.60
C ARG A 177 -11.24 20.79 30.37
N ILE A 178 -11.07 22.11 30.31
CA ILE A 178 -10.28 22.78 29.26
C ILE A 178 -8.82 22.32 29.34
N MET A 179 -8.22 22.33 30.53
CA MET A 179 -6.83 21.91 30.73
C MET A 179 -6.61 20.44 30.31
N ASN A 180 -7.50 19.54 30.71
CA ASN A 180 -7.45 18.14 30.31
C ASN A 180 -7.57 17.97 28.79
N THR A 181 -8.47 18.72 28.16
CA THR A 181 -8.63 18.70 26.70
C THR A 181 -7.37 19.20 25.99
N ALA A 182 -6.75 20.28 26.49
CA ALA A 182 -5.51 20.83 25.93
C ALA A 182 -4.35 19.82 26.02
N MET A 183 -4.19 19.15 27.18
CA MET A 183 -3.18 18.09 27.32
C MET A 183 -3.44 16.91 26.35
N GLU A 184 -4.69 16.52 26.15
CA GLU A 184 -5.03 15.47 25.18
C GLU A 184 -4.71 15.87 23.73
N ILE A 185 -4.88 17.15 23.38
CA ILE A 185 -4.49 17.68 22.06
C ILE A 185 -2.98 17.58 21.88
N GLU A 186 -2.21 18.09 22.85
CA GLU A 186 -0.73 18.04 22.81
C GLU A 186 -0.23 16.60 22.66
N ASN A 187 -0.75 15.68 23.48
CA ASN A 187 -0.40 14.26 23.39
C ASN A 187 -0.75 13.66 22.03
N THR A 188 -1.93 13.97 21.48
CA THR A 188 -2.36 13.47 20.17
C THR A 188 -1.46 14.03 19.04
N ILE A 189 -1.05 15.30 19.12
CA ILE A 189 -0.11 15.90 18.17
C ILE A 189 1.25 15.18 18.20
N GLU A 190 1.77 14.87 19.39
CA GLU A 190 3.03 14.13 19.53
C GLU A 190 2.92 12.67 19.06
N GLU A 191 1.79 12.02 19.30
CA GLU A 191 1.50 10.68 18.74
C GLU A 191 1.52 10.71 17.21
N ILE A 192 0.89 11.71 16.58
CA ILE A 192 0.91 11.90 15.11
C ILE A 192 2.35 12.05 14.60
N LYS A 193 3.13 12.96 15.20
CA LYS A 193 4.53 13.20 14.79
C LYS A 193 5.37 11.92 14.91
N THR A 194 5.21 11.22 16.04
CA THR A 194 5.92 9.98 16.33
C THR A 194 5.58 8.91 15.30
N LEU A 195 4.30 8.71 15.00
CA LEU A 195 3.85 7.71 14.03
C LEU A 195 4.32 8.03 12.60
N LYS A 196 4.31 9.31 12.19
CA LYS A 196 4.86 9.76 10.90
C LYS A 196 6.36 9.44 10.80
N LEU A 197 7.13 9.79 11.83
CA LEU A 197 8.57 9.54 11.88
C LEU A 197 8.88 8.04 11.89
N GLN A 198 8.19 7.26 12.73
CA GLN A 198 8.37 5.81 12.80
C GLN A 198 8.08 5.17 11.45
N THR A 199 6.95 5.50 10.82
CA THR A 199 6.58 5.02 9.49
C THR A 199 7.66 5.40 8.47
N ALA A 200 8.10 6.66 8.45
CA ALA A 200 9.14 7.10 7.54
C ALA A 200 10.43 6.27 7.67
N ILE A 201 10.90 6.05 8.90
CA ILE A 201 12.14 5.32 9.18
C ILE A 201 12.01 3.83 8.86
N THR A 202 10.89 3.18 9.24
CA THR A 202 10.75 1.72 9.12
C THR A 202 10.56 1.29 7.67
N ILE A 203 9.74 2.00 6.90
CA ILE A 203 9.35 1.56 5.56
C ILE A 203 9.96 2.40 4.42
N GLY A 204 10.45 3.61 4.70
CA GLY A 204 10.96 4.54 3.69
C GLY A 204 12.40 4.29 3.21
N GLY A 205 13.15 3.41 3.87
CA GLY A 205 14.50 3.04 3.45
C GLY A 205 15.46 4.22 3.34
N ASN A 206 16.20 4.31 2.24
CA ASN A 206 17.10 5.43 1.94
C ASN A 206 16.36 6.75 1.67
N LYS A 207 15.06 6.70 1.36
CA LYS A 207 14.19 7.85 1.10
C LYS A 207 13.28 8.21 2.27
N TRP A 208 13.60 7.77 3.49
CA TRP A 208 12.77 8.05 4.67
C TRP A 208 12.45 9.54 4.87
N LYS A 209 13.37 10.46 4.56
CA LYS A 209 13.12 11.91 4.67
C LYS A 209 12.06 12.40 3.68
N GLU A 210 12.10 11.90 2.45
CA GLU A 210 11.12 12.22 1.42
C GLU A 210 9.75 11.64 1.80
N LEU A 211 9.72 10.41 2.35
CA LEU A 211 8.51 9.81 2.90
C LEU A 211 7.94 10.64 4.06
N LEU A 212 8.77 11.07 5.00
CA LEU A 212 8.34 11.91 6.12
C LEU A 212 7.68 13.20 5.62
N GLN A 213 8.31 13.87 4.65
CA GLN A 213 7.73 15.07 4.04
C GLN A 213 6.38 14.78 3.37
N MET A 214 6.25 13.67 2.64
CA MET A 214 4.97 13.27 2.05
C MET A 214 3.90 12.99 3.11
N LEU A 215 4.27 12.38 4.25
CA LEU A 215 3.38 12.14 5.39
C LEU A 215 2.99 13.42 6.12
N ASP A 216 3.87 14.43 6.14
CA ASP A 216 3.57 15.75 6.70
C ASP A 216 2.59 16.54 5.82
N GLU A 217 2.74 16.43 4.50
CA GLU A 217 1.84 17.03 3.51
C GLU A 217 0.54 16.24 3.31
N TYR A 218 0.52 14.98 3.75
CA TYR A 218 -0.65 14.13 3.70
C TYR A 218 -1.73 14.67 4.63
N LYS A 219 -2.69 15.39 4.04
CA LYS A 219 -3.92 15.82 4.71
C LYS A 219 -5.06 14.92 4.26
N ILE A 220 -5.76 14.35 5.23
CA ILE A 220 -6.98 13.60 4.94
C ILE A 220 -8.09 14.61 4.63
N ILE A 221 -8.46 14.64 3.35
CA ILE A 221 -9.68 15.28 2.87
C ILE A 221 -10.81 14.29 3.17
N LEU A 222 -11.58 14.55 4.22
CA LEU A 222 -12.87 13.91 4.50
C LEU A 222 -13.99 14.85 4.05
#